data_AF-A0A3D5STK0-F1
#
_entry.id   AF-A0A3D5STK0-F1
#
_cell.length_a   1.000
_cell.length_b   1.000
_cell.length_c   1.000
_cell.angle_alpha   90.00
_cell.angle_beta   90.00
_cell.angle_gamma   90.00
#
_symmetry.space_group_name_H-M   'P 1'
#
loop_
_entity.id
_entity.type
_entity.pdbx_description
1 polymer ?
#
loop_
_entity_poly.entity_id
_entity_poly.type
_entity_poly.pdbx_seq_one_letter_code
_entity_poly.pdbx_strand_id
1 'polypeptide(L)'
;ADDPYRGIVETATEYAADLIVIGRRGRRGLARDLIGDATARVIGHAPCNVLVVPRGAHLETGGILVATDGSTYADIAVTAAARLAQSLQRPLTAVSAVLPSH
;
A
#
# COMPACT_ATOMS: atom_id res chain seq x y z
N ALA A 1 -4.02 0.41 -27.14
CA ALA A 1 -4.36 1.49 -26.18
C ALA A 1 -3.34 1.41 -25.07
N ASP A 2 -2.62 2.48 -24.76
CA ASP A 2 -1.66 2.47 -23.66
C ASP A 2 -2.36 2.10 -22.36
N ASP A 3 -1.76 1.17 -21.64
CA ASP A 3 -2.30 0.63 -20.42
C ASP A 3 -2.09 1.63 -19.27
N PRO A 4 -3.14 2.09 -18.57
CA PRO A 4 -3.02 3.17 -17.59
C PRO A 4 -1.95 2.99 -16.52
N TYR A 5 -1.62 1.75 -16.12
CA TYR A 5 -0.55 1.52 -15.13
C TYR A 5 0.83 1.95 -15.64
N ARG A 6 1.10 1.85 -16.95
CA ARG A 6 2.39 2.22 -17.54
C ARG A 6 2.65 3.70 -17.39
N GLY A 7 1.67 4.53 -17.77
CA GLY A 7 1.79 5.98 -17.62
C GLY A 7 2.04 6.38 -16.17
N ILE A 8 1.41 5.69 -15.19
CA ILE A 8 1.64 5.95 -13.76
C ILE A 8 3.08 5.60 -13.36
N VAL A 9 3.59 4.43 -13.74
CA VAL A 9 4.94 3.95 -13.38
C VAL A 9 6.03 4.78 -14.07
N GLU A 10 5.85 5.09 -15.35
CA GLU A 10 6.76 5.92 -16.13
C GLU A 10 6.82 7.34 -15.55
N THR A 11 5.68 7.95 -15.22
CA THR A 11 5.63 9.26 -14.55
C THR A 11 6.29 9.20 -13.17
N ALA A 12 6.03 8.17 -12.36
CA ALA A 12 6.67 8.05 -11.04
C ALA A 12 8.21 7.96 -11.14
N THR A 13 8.71 7.32 -12.20
CA THR A 13 10.14 7.23 -12.50
C THR A 13 10.69 8.58 -12.93
N GLU A 14 10.01 9.25 -13.88
CA GLU A 14 10.41 10.56 -14.41
C GLU A 14 10.52 11.63 -13.32
N TYR A 15 9.57 11.65 -12.39
CA TYR A 15 9.54 12.61 -11.30
C TYR A 15 10.30 12.17 -10.05
N ALA A 16 10.97 11.00 -10.08
CA ALA A 16 11.63 10.39 -8.92
C ALA A 16 10.72 10.37 -7.67
N ALA A 17 9.45 9.97 -7.85
CA ALA A 17 8.47 10.02 -6.78
C ALA A 17 8.78 8.98 -5.68
N ASP A 18 8.74 9.39 -4.41
CA ASP A 18 8.93 8.48 -3.26
C ASP A 18 7.68 7.65 -2.91
N LEU A 19 6.50 8.06 -3.41
CA LEU A 19 5.20 7.46 -3.11
C LEU A 19 4.20 7.65 -4.25
N ILE A 20 3.57 6.56 -4.67
CA ILE A 20 2.37 6.58 -5.52
C ILE A 20 1.14 6.41 -4.63
N VAL A 21 0.19 7.35 -4.71
CA VAL A 21 -1.11 7.25 -4.02
C VAL A 21 -2.20 6.94 -5.04
N ILE A 22 -2.84 5.78 -4.92
CA ILE A 22 -3.88 5.34 -5.86
C ILE A 22 -5.11 4.83 -5.13
N GLY A 23 -6.29 5.13 -5.68
CA GLY A 23 -7.51 4.48 -5.24
C GLY A 23 -7.59 3.03 -5.74
N ARG A 24 -8.34 2.17 -5.04
CA ARG A 24 -8.80 0.89 -5.62
C ARG A 24 -10.23 0.99 -6.15
N ARG A 25 -10.48 0.44 -7.34
CA ARG A 25 -11.81 0.44 -7.95
C ARG A 25 -12.70 -0.64 -7.32
N GLY A 26 -13.70 -0.24 -6.54
CA GLY A 26 -14.76 -1.15 -6.10
C GLY A 26 -15.82 -1.31 -7.21
N ARG A 27 -15.86 -2.47 -7.88
CA ARG A 27 -17.01 -2.83 -8.73
C ARG A 27 -18.20 -3.12 -7.79
N ARG A 28 -19.30 -2.39 -7.95
CA ARG A 28 -20.56 -2.72 -7.25
C ARG A 28 -20.95 -4.15 -7.64
N GLY A 29 -21.19 -5.02 -6.67
CA GLY A 29 -21.93 -6.27 -6.86
C GLY A 29 -21.15 -7.59 -6.97
N LEU A 30 -19.81 -7.62 -7.03
CA LEU A 30 -19.04 -8.87 -6.99
C LEU A 30 -17.91 -8.78 -5.96
N ALA A 31 -18.06 -9.55 -4.89
CA ALA A 31 -17.27 -9.51 -3.66
C ALA A 31 -15.83 -10.06 -3.77
N ARG A 32 -15.19 -10.08 -4.95
CA ARG A 32 -13.95 -10.88 -5.15
C ARG A 32 -12.74 -10.16 -5.74
N ASP A 33 -12.90 -9.00 -6.37
CA ASP A 33 -11.73 -8.24 -6.85
C ASP A 33 -11.35 -7.18 -5.82
N LEU A 34 -10.56 -7.61 -4.82
CA LEU A 34 -10.09 -6.76 -3.72
C LEU A 34 -9.18 -5.62 -4.21
N ILE A 35 -8.54 -5.77 -5.38
CA ILE A 35 -7.64 -4.80 -6.02
C ILE A 35 -7.97 -4.80 -7.52
N GLY A 36 -8.18 -3.63 -8.13
CA GLY A 36 -8.43 -3.57 -9.59
C GLY A 36 -7.17 -3.93 -10.38
N ASP A 37 -7.31 -4.46 -11.59
CA ASP A 37 -6.19 -4.93 -12.44
C ASP A 37 -5.06 -3.89 -12.58
N ALA A 38 -5.41 -2.64 -12.91
CA ALA A 38 -4.43 -1.55 -12.96
C ALA A 38 -3.73 -1.29 -11.61
N THR A 39 -4.45 -1.36 -10.49
CA THR A 39 -3.87 -1.17 -9.14
C THR A 39 -2.86 -2.28 -8.83
N ALA A 40 -3.18 -3.54 -9.12
CA ALA A 40 -2.28 -4.66 -8.90
C ALA A 40 -0.99 -4.52 -9.74
N ARG A 41 -1.14 -4.07 -10.99
CA ARG A 41 -0.01 -3.83 -11.89
C ARG A 41 0.86 -2.67 -11.43
N VAL A 42 0.28 -1.58 -10.90
CA VAL A 42 1.08 -0.52 -10.26
C VAL A 42 1.86 -1.06 -9.07
N ILE A 43 1.22 -1.80 -8.14
CA ILE A 43 1.91 -2.37 -6.97
C ILE A 43 3.10 -3.25 -7.39
N GLY A 44 2.93 -4.07 -8.42
CA GLY A 44 3.98 -4.99 -8.88
C GLY A 44 5.12 -4.33 -9.67
N HIS A 45 4.95 -3.11 -10.18
CA HIS A 45 5.94 -2.46 -11.07
C HIS A 45 6.38 -1.07 -10.59
N ALA A 46 5.84 -0.58 -9.47
CA ALA A 46 6.18 0.73 -8.95
C ALA A 46 7.67 0.81 -8.59
N PRO A 47 8.36 1.91 -8.94
CA PRO A 47 9.75 2.13 -8.54
C PRO A 47 9.87 2.56 -7.06
N CYS A 48 8.75 2.76 -6.36
CA CYS A 48 8.66 3.35 -5.03
C CYS A 48 7.48 2.80 -4.24
N ASN A 49 7.26 3.34 -3.04
CA ASN A 49 6.16 2.92 -2.16
C ASN A 49 4.81 3.16 -2.83
N VAL A 50 3.81 2.32 -2.52
CA VAL A 50 2.44 2.47 -3.02
C VAL A 50 1.46 2.51 -1.86
N LEU A 51 0.68 3.60 -1.76
CA LEU A 51 -0.44 3.71 -0.85
C LEU A 51 -1.75 3.49 -1.62
N VAL A 52 -2.42 2.38 -1.32
CA VAL A 52 -3.74 2.06 -1.90
C VAL A 52 -4.84 2.55 -0.96
N VAL A 53 -5.70 3.44 -1.45
CA VAL A 53 -6.77 4.06 -0.67
C VAL A 53 -8.13 3.45 -1.05
N PRO A 54 -8.77 2.66 -0.17
CA PRO A 54 -10.14 2.21 -0.38
C PRO A 54 -11.15 3.36 -0.34
N ARG A 55 -12.33 3.13 -0.94
CA ARG A 55 -13.45 4.08 -0.80
C ARG A 55 -13.82 4.26 0.68
N GLY A 56 -13.94 5.52 1.11
CA GLY A 56 -14.35 5.87 2.47
C GLY A 56 -13.27 5.64 3.53
N ALA A 57 -12.01 5.39 3.15
CA ALA A 57 -10.92 5.35 4.10
C ALA A 57 -10.53 6.78 4.54
N HIS A 58 -10.33 6.97 5.84
CA HIS A 58 -9.88 8.21 6.46
C HIS A 58 -8.71 7.94 7.39
N LEU A 59 -7.70 8.83 7.40
CA LEU A 59 -6.51 8.71 8.26
C LEU A 59 -6.62 9.50 9.58
N GLU A 60 -7.80 10.01 9.91
CA GLU A 60 -7.97 11.01 10.98
C GLU A 60 -8.27 10.41 12.35
N THR A 61 -8.76 9.18 12.40
CA THR A 61 -9.37 8.59 13.62
C THR A 61 -8.58 7.41 14.19
N GLY A 62 -7.59 6.88 13.47
CA GLY A 62 -6.90 5.63 13.83
C GLY A 62 -5.38 5.75 14.04
N GLY A 63 -4.78 4.61 14.36
CA GLY A 63 -3.33 4.39 14.35
C GLY A 63 -2.85 3.78 13.03
N ILE A 64 -1.53 3.62 12.90
CA ILE A 64 -0.91 2.88 11.80
C ILE A 64 -0.67 1.43 12.26
N LEU A 65 -1.11 0.46 11.45
CA LEU A 65 -0.82 -0.96 11.65
C LEU A 65 0.20 -1.40 10.59
N VAL A 66 1.25 -2.10 11.02
CA VAL A 66 2.20 -2.75 10.11
C VAL A 66 2.23 -4.25 10.35
N ALA A 67 2.12 -5.02 9.27
CA ALA A 67 2.33 -6.46 9.32
C ALA A 67 3.83 -6.77 9.17
N THR A 68 4.33 -7.70 9.97
CA THR A 68 5.70 -8.19 9.88
C THR A 68 5.76 -9.69 10.09
N ASP A 69 6.56 -10.36 9.27
CA ASP A 69 6.96 -11.76 9.42
C ASP A 69 8.42 -11.89 9.89
N GLY A 70 9.06 -10.77 10.25
CA GLY A 70 10.47 -10.72 10.64
C GLY A 70 11.46 -10.78 9.47
N SER A 71 10.98 -10.73 8.22
CA SER A 71 11.84 -10.66 7.04
C SER A 71 12.45 -9.26 6.83
N THR A 72 13.54 -9.19 6.07
CA THR A 72 14.13 -7.91 5.64
C THR A 72 13.13 -7.03 4.87
N TYR A 73 12.23 -7.62 4.09
CA TYR A 73 11.18 -6.88 3.40
C TYR A 73 10.16 -6.28 4.38
N ALA A 74 9.82 -7.02 5.44
CA ALA A 74 8.97 -6.52 6.50
C ALA A 74 9.66 -5.40 7.31
N ASP A 75 10.97 -5.46 7.53
CA ASP A 75 11.71 -4.38 8.22
C ASP A 75 11.66 -3.04 7.46
N ILE A 76 11.75 -3.09 6.13
CA ILE A 76 11.57 -1.92 5.28
C ILE A 76 10.15 -1.35 5.45
N ALA A 77 9.14 -2.22 5.46
CA ALA A 77 7.74 -1.81 5.68
C ALA A 77 7.53 -1.21 7.09
N VAL A 78 8.12 -1.80 8.13
CA VAL A 78 8.10 -1.28 9.50
C VAL A 78 8.73 0.12 9.57
N THR A 79 9.85 0.32 8.89
CA THR A 79 10.53 1.62 8.84
C THR A 79 9.65 2.68 8.16
N ALA A 80 9.03 2.34 7.02
CA ALA A 80 8.12 3.24 6.32
C ALA A 80 6.89 3.58 7.17
N ALA A 81 6.29 2.57 7.81
CA ALA A 81 5.14 2.73 8.69
C ALA A 81 5.46 3.59 9.92
N ALA A 82 6.65 3.43 10.52
CA ALA A 82 7.10 4.24 11.64
C ALA A 82 7.26 5.72 11.27
N ARG A 83 7.84 6.01 10.10
CA ARG A 83 7.95 7.38 9.59
C ARG A 83 6.59 8.02 9.36
N LEU A 84 5.63 7.27 8.81
CA LEU A 84 4.27 7.74 8.59
C LEU A 84 3.52 7.97 9.91
N ALA A 85 3.65 7.05 10.86
CA ALA A 85 3.06 7.18 12.19
C ALA A 85 3.60 8.42 12.92
N GLN A 86 4.92 8.65 12.84
CA GLN A 86 5.57 9.82 13.42
C GLN A 86 5.08 11.12 12.79
N SER A 87 5.00 11.21 11.46
CA SER A 87 4.57 12.43 10.77
C SER A 87 3.10 12.76 11.04
N LEU A 88 2.25 11.74 11.19
CA LEU A 88 0.83 11.89 11.50
C LEU A 88 0.55 12.04 13.01
N GLN A 89 1.57 11.92 13.86
CA GLN A 89 1.45 11.87 15.32
C GLN A 89 0.45 10.80 15.78
N ARG A 90 0.50 9.62 15.14
CA ARG A 90 -0.38 8.48 15.43
C ARG A 90 0.40 7.32 16.04
N PRO A 91 -0.24 6.50 16.88
CA PRO A 91 0.40 5.30 17.40
C PRO A 91 0.70 4.31 16.25
N LEU A 92 1.83 3.61 16.36
CA LEU A 92 2.18 2.48 15.50
C LEU A 92 1.93 1.17 16.25
N THR A 93 1.23 0.24 15.61
CA THR A 93 1.07 -1.14 16.08
C THR A 93 1.72 -2.08 15.07
N ALA A 94 2.56 -3.00 15.54
CA ALA A 94 3.11 -4.07 14.72
C ALA A 94 2.35 -5.37 15.00
N VAL A 95 2.06 -6.14 13.95
CA VAL A 95 1.40 -7.46 14.05
C VAL A 95 2.16 -8.50 13.25
N SER A 96 2.34 -9.69 13.83
CA SER A 96 2.81 -10.88 13.13
C SER A 96 1.74 -11.96 13.25
N ALA A 97 1.39 -12.60 12.12
CA ALA A 97 0.42 -13.67 12.08
C ALA A 97 1.14 -14.98 11.74
N VAL A 98 1.08 -15.95 12.66
CA VAL A 98 1.71 -17.26 12.52
C VAL A 98 0.60 -18.30 12.39
N LEU A 99 0.65 -19.11 11.33
CA LEU A 99 -0.23 -20.26 11.21
C LEU A 99 0.25 -21.35 12.18
N PRO A 100 -0.65 -22.01 12.94
CA PRO A 100 -0.26 -23.12 13.81
C PRO A 100 0.41 -24.21 12.96
N SER A 101 1.66 -24.53 13.29
CA SER A 101 2.34 -25.72 12.80
C SER A 101 1.87 -26.93 13.62
N HIS A 102 1.24 -27.90 12.95
CA HIS A 102 1.00 -29.24 13.50
C HIS A 102 2.30 -30.02 13.65
#